data_AF-A0A7R9P6T1-F1
#
_entry.id   AF-A0A7R9P6T1-F1
#
_cell.length_a   1.000
_cell.length_b   1.000
_cell.length_c   1.000
_cell.angle_alpha   90.00
_cell.angle_beta   90.00
_cell.angle_gamma   90.00
#
_symmetry.space_group_name_H-M   'P 1'
#
loop_
_entity.id
_entity.type
_entity.pdbx_description
1 polymer ?
#
loop_
_entity_poly.entity_id
_entity_poly.type
_entity_poly.pdbx_seq_one_letter_code
_entity_poly.pdbx_strand_id
1 'polypeptide(L)' 'MSKSFATEERLRKPVMRHFIRSQARVHIAIALSISAVTGVLYKLLVNYDLEKEFERMRNAGVFQSAAPDEEEEDDL' A
#
# COMPACT_ATOMS: atom_id res chain seq x y z
N MET A 1 34.85 39.12 36.64
CA MET A 1 35.24 37.70 36.72
C MET A 1 34.27 36.88 35.90
N SER A 2 34.63 36.61 34.65
CA SER A 2 33.84 35.87 33.67
C SER A 2 33.96 34.37 33.95
N LYS A 3 32.88 33.72 34.39
CA LYS A 3 32.81 32.26 34.37
C LYS A 3 32.40 31.85 32.97
N SER A 4 33.36 31.29 32.26
CA SER A 4 33.24 30.75 30.91
C SER A 4 32.04 29.82 30.79
N PHE A 5 31.15 30.18 29.88
CA PHE A 5 30.17 29.30 29.25
C PHE A 5 30.92 28.19 28.48
N ALA A 6 31.36 27.16 29.20
CA ALA A 6 31.76 25.90 28.61
C ALA A 6 30.68 24.89 28.97
N THR A 7 29.56 24.97 28.25
CA THR A 7 28.57 23.90 28.21
C THR A 7 29.23 22.74 27.46
N GLU A 8 29.93 21.89 28.21
CA GLU A 8 30.57 20.68 27.71
C GLU A 8 29.47 19.73 27.20
N GLU A 9 29.22 19.74 25.90
CA GLU A 9 28.29 18.82 25.25
C GLU A 9 28.90 17.41 25.28
N ARG A 10 28.70 16.71 26.40
CA ARG A 10 29.18 15.34 26.60
C ARG A 10 28.51 14.42 25.58
N LEU A 11 29.25 14.11 24.51
CA LEU A 11 28.87 13.11 23.52
C LEU A 11 28.61 11.77 24.23
N ARG A 12 27.34 11.39 24.36
CA ARG A 12 26.96 10.05 24.85
C ARG A 12 27.61 9.02 23.93
N LYS A 13 28.34 8.05 24.52
CA LYS A 13 28.98 6.99 23.73
C LYS A 13 27.91 6.27 22.88
N PRO A 14 28.06 6.23 21.55
CA PRO A 14 27.09 5.57 20.69
C PRO A 14 27.12 4.06 20.93
N VAL A 15 25.99 3.39 20.71
CA VAL A 15 25.92 1.93 20.82
C VAL A 15 26.59 1.33 19.58
N MET A 16 27.81 0.80 19.74
CA MET A 16 28.60 0.22 18.64
C MET A 16 28.32 -1.27 18.42
N ARG A 17 27.76 -1.97 19.43
CA ARG A 17 27.49 -3.41 19.36
C ARG A 17 26.03 -3.66 18.98
N HIS A 18 25.80 -4.53 18.00
CA HIS A 18 24.49 -4.92 17.44
C HIS A 18 23.88 -4.00 16.37
N PHE A 19 24.67 -3.11 15.75
CA PHE A 19 24.20 -2.18 14.73
C PHE A 19 23.49 -2.87 13.55
N ILE A 20 24.08 -3.95 13.01
CA ILE A 20 23.52 -4.72 11.89
C ILE A 20 22.19 -5.39 12.28
N ARG A 21 22.12 -6.00 13.47
CA ARG A 21 20.89 -6.66 13.96
C ARG A 21 19.77 -5.66 14.23
N SER A 22 20.10 -4.47 14.73
CA SER A 22 19.13 -3.40 14.97
C SER A 22 18.59 -2.81 13.67
N GLN A 23 19.48 -2.53 12.71
CA GLN A 23 19.09 -2.00 11.41
C GLN A 23 18.25 -2.99 10.61
N ALA A 24 18.60 -4.27 10.61
CA ALA A 24 17.85 -5.29 9.88
C ALA A 24 16.38 -5.37 10.33
N ARG A 25 16.13 -5.32 11.64
CA ARG A 25 14.75 -5.35 12.18
C ARG A 25 13.93 -4.14 11.76
N VAL A 26 14.54 -2.95 11.76
CA VAL A 26 13.87 -1.71 11.36
C VAL A 26 13.50 -1.75 9.89
N HIS A 27 14.44 -2.13 9.01
CA HIS A 27 14.17 -2.19 7.57
C HIS A 27 13.15 -3.29 7.22
N ILE A 28 13.20 -4.46 7.87
CA ILE A 28 12.21 -5.51 7.68
C ILE A 28 10.81 -5.03 8.08
N ALA A 29 10.68 -4.36 9.23
CA ALA A 29 9.40 -3.82 9.68
C ALA A 29 8.84 -2.75 8.71
N ILE A 30 9.72 -1.85 8.24
CA ILE A 30 9.35 -0.82 7.27
C ILE A 30 8.92 -1.48 5.94
N ALA A 31 9.68 -2.45 5.43
CA ALA A 31 9.35 -3.13 4.17
C ALA A 31 7.97 -3.83 4.24
N LEU A 32 7.67 -4.51 5.35
CA LEU A 32 6.37 -5.14 5.55
C LEU A 32 5.23 -4.12 5.58
N SER A 33 5.43 -2.98 6.25
CA SER A 33 4.43 -1.91 6.28
C SER A 33 4.17 -1.31 4.89
N ILE A 34 5.22 -1.03 4.13
CA ILE A 34 5.10 -0.46 2.78
C ILE A 34 4.40 -1.46 1.84
N SER A 35 4.73 -2.75 1.93
CA SER A 35 4.08 -3.79 1.11
C SER A 35 2.58 -3.87 1.36
N ALA A 36 2.17 -3.90 2.63
CA ALA A 36 0.75 -3.95 2.99
C ALA A 36 0.00 -2.68 2.53
N VAL A 37 0.58 -1.50 2.75
CA VAL A 37 -0.01 -0.23 2.35
C VAL A 37 -0.17 -0.15 0.84
N THR A 38 0.85 -0.51 0.06
CA THR A 38 0.79 -0.49 -1.40
C THR A 38 -0.30 -1.43 -1.94
N GLY A 39 -0.48 -2.62 -1.36
CA GLY A 39 -1.53 -3.54 -1.77
C GLY A 39 -2.94 -2.99 -1.53
N VAL A 40 -3.18 -2.41 -0.36
CA VAL A 40 -4.47 -1.77 -0.04
C VAL A 40 -4.70 -0.55 -0.93
N LEU A 41 -3.67 0.27 -1.11
CA LEU A 41 -3.75 1.48 -1.94
C LEU A 41 -4.05 1.14 -3.40
N TYR A 42 -3.42 0.11 -3.96
CA TYR A 42 -3.70 -0.35 -5.33
C TYR A 42 -5.16 -0.81 -5.46
N LYS A 43 -5.67 -1.60 -4.50
CA LYS A 43 -7.07 -2.06 -4.50
C LYS A 43 -8.07 -0.91 -4.43
N LEU A 44 -7.74 0.19 -3.75
CA LEU A 44 -8.62 1.35 -3.60
C LEU A 44 -8.52 2.36 -4.76
N LEU A 45 -7.32 2.59 -5.29
CA LEU A 45 -7.10 3.55 -6.38
C LEU A 45 -7.44 2.97 -7.75
N VAL A 46 -7.22 1.67 -7.96
CA VAL A 46 -7.59 1.00 -9.21
C VAL A 46 -9.07 0.67 -9.14
N ASN A 47 -9.87 1.61 -9.60
CA ASN A 47 -11.33 1.53 -9.67
C ASN A 47 -11.77 0.70 -10.90
N TYR A 48 -11.22 -0.52 -11.02
CA TYR A 48 -11.60 -1.46 -12.06
C TYR A 48 -12.61 -2.44 -11.50
N ASP A 49 -13.87 -2.21 -11.86
CA ASP A 49 -14.97 -3.09 -11.49
C ASP A 49 -15.03 -4.25 -12.49
N LEU A 50 -14.56 -5.42 -12.03
CA LEU A 50 -14.53 -6.64 -12.82
C LEU A 50 -15.92 -7.14 -13.18
N GLU A 51 -16.91 -6.93 -12.31
CA GLU A 51 -18.29 -7.37 -12.55
C GLU A 51 -18.90 -6.50 -13.65
N LYS A 52 -18.75 -5.18 -13.55
CA LYS A 52 -19.22 -4.26 -14.59
C LYS A 52 -18.58 -4.50 -15.96
N GLU A 53 -17.27 -4.76 -15.99
CA GLU A 53 -16.60 -5.08 -17.25
C GLU A 53 -17.09 -6.42 -17.81
N PHE A 54 -17.25 -7.42 -16.93
CA PHE A 54 -17.78 -8.73 -17.31
C PHE A 54 -19.18 -8.62 -17.90
N GLU A 55 -20.08 -7.86 -17.26
CA GLU A 55 -21.43 -7.59 -17.76
C GLU A 55 -21.39 -6.94 -19.14
N ARG A 56 -20.53 -5.94 -19.35
CA ARG A 56 -20.34 -5.32 -20.67
C ARG A 56 -19.91 -6.34 -21.73
N MET A 57 -18.97 -7.22 -21.40
CA MET A 57 -18.47 -8.25 -22.32
C MET A 57 -19.50 -9.35 -22.59
N ARG A 58 -20.27 -9.72 -21.56
CA ARG A 58 -21.35 -10.70 -21.66
C ARG A 58 -22.49 -10.18 -22.52
N ASN A 59 -22.91 -8.94 -22.30
CA ASN A 59 -23.96 -8.30 -23.10
C ASN A 59 -23.50 -8.05 -24.55
N ALA A 60 -22.20 -7.88 -24.78
CA ALA A 60 -21.61 -7.84 -26.13
C ALA A 60 -21.54 -9.23 -26.82
N GLY A 61 -21.98 -10.31 -26.17
CA GLY A 61 -22.02 -11.65 -26.76
C GLY A 61 -20.66 -12.29 -26.98
N VAL A 62 -19.62 -11.82 -26.27
CA VAL A 62 -18.24 -12.33 -26.40
C VAL A 62 -18.10 -13.74 -25.82
N PHE A 63 -18.93 -14.07 -24.83
CA PHE A 63 -18.85 -15.36 -24.14
C PHE A 63 -19.76 -16.42 -24.76
N GLN A 64 -19.21 -17.62 -24.96
CA GLN A 64 -19.99 -18.82 -25.29
C GLN A 64 -20.67 -19.44 -24.06
N SER A 65 -20.15 -19.16 -22.86
CA SER A 65 -20.57 -19.77 -21.60
C SER A 65 -21.57 -18.95 -20.79
N ALA A 66 -21.81 -17.69 -21.17
CA ALA A 66 -22.71 -16.78 -20.47
C ALA A 66 -23.54 -16.03 -21.49
N ALA A 67 -24.87 -16.20 -21.42
CA ALA A 67 -25.80 -15.47 -22.27
C ALA A 67 -25.86 -13.99 -21.84
N PRO A 68 -26.11 -13.05 -22.77
CA PRO A 68 -26.41 -11.66 -22.42
C PRO A 68 -27.66 -11.62 -21.54
N ASP A 69 -27.73 -10.68 -20.60
CA ASP A 69 -28.99 -10.45 -19.88
C ASP A 69 -29.99 -9.88 -20.87
N GLU A 70 -31.17 -10.50 -20.95
CA GLU A 70 -32.32 -9.95 -21.66
C GLU A 70 -32.77 -8.74 -20.83
N GLU A 71 -32.45 -7.53 -21.29
CA GLU A 71 -33.03 -6.31 -20.73
C GLU A 71 -34.54 -6.37 -21.01
N GLU A 72 -35.36 -6.56 -19.96
CA GLU A 72 -36.78 -6.21 -20.04
C GLU A 72 -36.85 -4.73 -20.46
N GLU A 73 -37.49 -4.47 -21.60
CA GLU A 73 -37.82 -3.13 -22.07
C GLU A 73 -38.70 -2.44 -21.01
N ASP A 74 -38.07 -1.70 -20.09
CA ASP A 74 -38.77 -0.68 -19.29
C ASP A 74 -39.04 0.55 -20.17
N ASP A 75 -39.86 0.36 -21.20
CA ASP A 75 -40.59 1.41 -21.91
C ASP A 75 -41.91 1.69 -21.16
N LEU A 76 -41.90 2.62 -20.20
CA LEU A 76 -43.11 3.30 -19.67
C LEU A 76 -42.82 4.75 -19.23
#